data_AF-A0A0P6JRU1-F1
#
_entry.id   AF-A0A0P6JRU1-F1
#
_cell.length_a   1.000
_cell.length_b   1.000
_cell.length_c   1.000
_cell.angle_alpha   90.00
_cell.angle_beta   90.00
_cell.angle_gamma   90.00
#
_symmetry.space_group_name_H-M   'P 1'
#
loop_
_entity.id
_entity.type
_entity.pdbx_description
1 polymer ?
#
loop_
_entity_poly.entity_id
_entity_poly.type
_entity_poly.pdbx_seq_one_letter_code
_entity_poly.pdbx_strand_id
1 'polypeptide(L)'
;ARAFVKSVVNFNGKNGCLKCTINGEYSHVSKTVVFPTLHCPLRTDLKFRQKDYGKHHAGQDSPILKLPDFDMVKDFVVADSLHLLELGVMKRLLTGWRDGSLGYEGKLSALKIQQLSDAVVNVELPKEIHRKMRGLDCLAFWKGTEWHSFLNYVSIVVLKDFIDEKLYSHFLLLFIAVRICSSEYFKKWLSLAQILFEKFIEGFIKIYGEEFVTSNIHNLEHVVGDVQRFGSLSSISAYPFESYLFQLKKYVRQGKNCLQQVANRILEKTRFPFNINNARFVPNIIKRGNLVQCEVRQGLEINNVFKDSWFLTKEFEIVQMVDASTDPDNNVLVHGKALVYQTDFFKLPIRSSFLYIYEAQISHLKQSKAYSIEDILCKFVVIPYNVNNYVYIPLLHTFES
;
A
#
# COMPACT_ATOMS: atom_id res chain seq x y z
N ALA A 1 -20.39 -4.45 -0.76
CA ALA A 1 -20.58 -5.04 0.59
C ALA A 1 -20.99 -4.00 1.63
N ARG A 2 -20.18 -2.95 1.89
CA ARG A 2 -20.45 -1.94 2.94
C ARG A 2 -21.85 -1.32 2.86
N ALA A 3 -22.23 -0.81 1.69
CA ALA A 3 -23.54 -0.17 1.49
C ALA A 3 -24.72 -1.11 1.76
N PHE A 4 -24.61 -2.38 1.36
CA PHE A 4 -25.62 -3.40 1.62
C PHE A 4 -25.78 -3.67 3.12
N VAL A 5 -24.66 -3.89 3.83
CA VAL A 5 -24.67 -4.18 5.27
C VAL A 5 -25.17 -2.97 6.07
N LYS A 6 -24.79 -1.76 5.68
CA LYS A 6 -25.20 -0.49 6.31
C LYS A 6 -26.62 -0.06 5.90
N SER A 7 -27.22 -0.72 4.91
CA SER A 7 -28.49 -0.37 4.30
C SER A 7 -28.56 1.09 3.83
N VAL A 8 -27.62 1.45 2.96
CA VAL A 8 -27.48 2.80 2.37
C VAL A 8 -27.26 2.72 0.88
N VAL A 9 -27.36 3.87 0.22
CA VAL A 9 -27.07 4.02 -1.20
C VAL A 9 -25.63 3.56 -1.51
N ASN A 10 -25.48 2.88 -2.64
CA ASN A 10 -24.20 2.34 -3.08
C ASN A 10 -23.23 3.46 -3.51
N PHE A 11 -21.93 3.17 -3.55
CA PHE A 11 -20.87 4.16 -3.82
C PHE A 11 -21.00 4.89 -5.17
N ASN A 12 -21.75 4.32 -6.11
CA ASN A 12 -22.04 4.88 -7.43
C ASN A 12 -23.36 5.66 -7.48
N GLY A 13 -24.04 5.86 -6.34
CA GLY A 13 -25.22 6.72 -6.24
C GLY A 13 -24.86 8.12 -5.75
N LYS A 14 -25.71 9.11 -6.03
CA LYS A 14 -25.47 10.53 -5.67
C LYS A 14 -25.21 10.73 -4.17
N ASN A 15 -25.89 10.00 -3.30
CA ASN A 15 -25.68 10.07 -1.85
C ASN A 15 -24.81 8.90 -1.34
N GLY A 16 -23.87 8.43 -2.17
CA GLY A 16 -23.14 7.17 -1.98
C GLY A 16 -21.89 7.24 -1.10
N CYS A 17 -21.36 8.43 -0.82
CA CYS A 17 -20.25 8.55 0.14
C CYS A 17 -20.74 8.06 1.52
N LEU A 18 -19.90 7.29 2.23
CA LEU A 18 -20.26 6.75 3.55
C LEU A 18 -19.89 7.67 4.71
N LYS A 19 -19.02 8.65 4.45
CA LYS A 19 -18.35 9.47 5.48
C LYS A 19 -18.80 10.93 5.50
N CYS A 20 -19.04 11.57 4.35
CA CYS A 20 -19.46 12.98 4.29
C CYS A 20 -20.73 13.21 3.47
N THR A 21 -21.42 14.32 3.72
CA THR A 21 -22.74 14.65 3.16
C THR A 21 -22.71 15.09 1.69
N ILE A 22 -21.62 14.84 0.96
CA ILE A 22 -21.54 15.18 -0.46
C ILE A 22 -22.71 14.57 -1.24
N ASN A 23 -23.28 15.38 -2.12
CA ASN A 23 -24.25 14.96 -3.11
C ASN A 23 -23.54 14.91 -4.47
N GLY A 24 -23.21 13.70 -4.92
CA GLY A 24 -22.57 13.47 -6.19
C GLY A 24 -23.47 13.79 -7.38
N GLU A 25 -22.83 14.02 -8.51
CA GLU A 25 -23.47 14.42 -9.76
C GLU A 25 -23.24 13.36 -10.83
N TYR A 26 -24.20 13.16 -11.73
CA TYR A 26 -24.00 12.20 -12.82
C TYR A 26 -23.30 12.91 -13.98
N SER A 27 -22.10 12.47 -14.33
CA SER A 27 -21.40 13.00 -15.50
C SER A 27 -21.79 12.22 -16.75
N HIS A 28 -22.24 12.94 -17.77
CA HIS A 28 -22.53 12.37 -19.08
C HIS A 28 -21.26 12.05 -19.88
N VAL A 29 -20.13 12.67 -19.53
CA VAL A 29 -18.82 12.43 -20.17
C VAL A 29 -18.26 11.08 -19.75
N SER A 30 -18.12 10.86 -18.44
CA SER A 30 -17.56 9.63 -17.88
C SER A 30 -18.61 8.54 -17.59
N LYS A 31 -19.90 8.85 -17.80
CA LYS A 31 -21.06 7.95 -17.60
C LYS A 31 -21.10 7.34 -16.20
N THR A 32 -20.77 8.13 -15.19
CA THR A 32 -20.74 7.69 -13.80
C THR A 32 -21.06 8.84 -12.85
N VAL A 33 -21.34 8.51 -11.58
CA VAL A 33 -21.51 9.50 -10.52
C VAL A 33 -20.14 9.96 -10.02
N VAL A 34 -19.97 11.27 -9.93
CA VAL A 34 -18.74 11.95 -9.53
C VAL A 34 -18.95 12.79 -8.28
N PHE A 35 -17.86 13.04 -7.57
CA PHE A 35 -17.82 13.67 -6.25
C PHE A 35 -16.72 14.74 -6.20
N PRO A 36 -16.81 15.82 -7.00
CA PRO A 36 -15.70 16.77 -7.16
C PRO A 36 -15.52 17.74 -5.99
N THR A 37 -16.54 17.91 -5.15
CA THR A 37 -16.49 18.82 -4.00
C THR A 37 -15.72 18.20 -2.83
N LEU A 38 -14.82 18.96 -2.20
CA LEU A 38 -14.13 18.57 -0.97
C LEU A 38 -14.75 19.27 0.26
N HIS A 39 -14.34 18.84 1.45
CA HIS A 39 -14.67 19.46 2.73
C HIS A 39 -16.16 19.53 3.03
N CYS A 40 -16.92 18.57 2.49
CA CYS A 40 -18.33 18.41 2.83
C CYS A 40 -18.46 18.00 4.31
N PRO A 41 -19.50 18.46 5.03
CA PRO A 41 -19.74 18.06 6.41
C PRO A 41 -19.69 16.55 6.60
N LEU A 42 -18.98 16.08 7.64
CA LEU A 42 -18.97 14.67 7.98
C LEU A 42 -20.34 14.22 8.48
N ARG A 43 -20.71 12.98 8.15
CA ARG A 43 -21.84 12.32 8.78
C ARG A 43 -21.50 11.98 10.23
N THR A 44 -22.51 11.89 11.08
CA THR A 44 -22.39 11.49 12.49
C THR A 44 -23.30 10.31 12.78
N ASP A 45 -22.91 9.49 13.75
CA ASP A 45 -23.71 8.36 14.21
C ASP A 45 -25.11 8.80 14.69
N LEU A 46 -25.18 9.86 15.49
CA LEU A 46 -26.43 10.42 16.01
C LEU A 46 -27.43 10.72 14.88
N LYS A 47 -27.01 11.52 13.90
CA LYS A 47 -27.85 11.90 12.76
C LYS A 47 -28.18 10.70 11.87
N PHE A 48 -27.28 9.72 11.77
CA PHE A 48 -27.55 8.49 11.04
C PHE A 48 -28.66 7.68 11.71
N ARG A 49 -28.62 7.53 13.04
CA ARG A 49 -29.63 6.81 13.83
C ARG A 49 -30.98 7.55 13.82
N GLN A 50 -30.97 8.87 13.76
CA GLN A 50 -32.17 9.72 13.60
C GLN A 50 -32.75 9.73 12.18
N LYS A 51 -32.05 9.11 11.20
CA LYS A 51 -32.40 9.08 9.78
C LYS A 51 -32.39 10.44 9.09
N ASP A 52 -31.56 11.37 9.57
CA ASP A 52 -31.45 12.74 9.05
C ASP A 52 -30.86 12.81 7.63
N TYR A 53 -30.22 11.74 7.14
CA TYR A 53 -29.55 11.74 5.84
C TYR A 53 -30.44 11.36 4.66
N GLY A 54 -31.76 11.33 4.83
CA GLY A 54 -32.75 11.20 3.76
C GLY A 54 -32.37 10.16 2.71
N LYS A 55 -32.11 10.60 1.47
CA LYS A 55 -31.75 9.76 0.30
C LYS A 55 -30.49 8.91 0.48
N HIS A 56 -29.68 9.13 1.50
CA HIS A 56 -28.56 8.24 1.83
C HIS A 56 -29.02 6.88 2.36
N HIS A 57 -30.10 6.85 3.14
CA HIS A 57 -30.65 5.61 3.70
C HIS A 57 -31.38 4.83 2.61
N ALA A 58 -31.15 3.51 2.56
CA ALA A 58 -31.79 2.63 1.60
C ALA A 58 -32.60 1.56 2.34
N GLY A 59 -33.85 1.36 1.94
CA GLY A 59 -34.67 0.23 2.39
C GLY A 59 -34.85 0.15 3.91
N GLN A 60 -34.66 -1.06 4.45
CA GLN A 60 -34.85 -1.39 5.86
C GLN A 60 -33.65 -0.98 6.73
N ASP A 61 -33.84 -0.93 8.04
CA ASP A 61 -32.77 -0.60 8.98
C ASP A 61 -31.70 -1.70 9.05
N SER A 62 -30.43 -1.29 9.03
CA SER A 62 -29.31 -2.21 9.19
C SER A 62 -29.39 -2.91 10.56
N PRO A 63 -29.21 -4.24 10.63
CA PRO A 63 -29.10 -4.94 11.90
C PRO A 63 -28.00 -4.40 12.82
N ILE A 64 -26.97 -3.76 12.25
CA ILE A 64 -25.84 -3.18 13.00
C ILE A 64 -26.30 -2.01 13.88
N LEU A 65 -27.42 -1.34 13.55
CA LEU A 65 -27.98 -0.28 14.41
C LEU A 65 -28.30 -0.78 15.83
N LYS A 66 -28.49 -2.08 16.03
CA LYS A 66 -28.74 -2.68 17.35
C LYS A 66 -27.49 -2.75 18.23
N LEU A 67 -26.31 -2.53 17.68
CA LEU A 67 -25.06 -2.48 18.42
C LEU A 67 -24.89 -1.05 18.98
N PRO A 68 -24.98 -0.85 20.31
CA PRO A 68 -24.93 0.49 20.90
C PRO A 68 -23.56 1.14 20.74
N ASP A 69 -22.48 0.34 20.83
CA ASP A 69 -21.10 0.82 20.80
C ASP A 69 -20.48 0.81 19.40
N PHE A 70 -21.30 0.66 18.35
CA PHE A 70 -20.86 0.68 16.96
C PHE A 70 -21.27 2.00 16.30
N ASP A 71 -20.30 2.83 15.94
CA ASP A 71 -20.53 4.10 15.25
C ASP A 71 -20.83 3.83 13.76
N MET A 72 -22.06 4.13 13.35
CA MET A 72 -22.55 3.85 12.01
C MET A 72 -21.81 4.62 10.91
N VAL A 73 -20.97 5.59 11.23
CA VAL A 73 -20.15 6.34 10.25
C VAL A 73 -18.67 6.02 10.42
N LYS A 74 -18.13 6.20 11.62
CA LYS A 74 -16.70 6.07 11.90
C LYS A 74 -16.23 4.62 11.84
N ASP A 75 -17.06 3.66 12.25
CA ASP A 75 -16.66 2.25 12.26
C ASP A 75 -16.78 1.52 10.92
N PHE A 76 -17.40 2.16 9.93
CA PHE A 76 -17.38 1.67 8.55
C PHE A 76 -16.16 2.20 7.80
N VAL A 77 -15.09 1.41 7.78
CA VAL A 77 -13.84 1.72 7.07
C VAL A 77 -14.07 1.87 5.56
N VAL A 78 -13.57 2.97 4.99
CA VAL A 78 -13.47 3.18 3.54
C VAL A 78 -12.05 3.03 3.00
N ALA A 79 -11.05 3.24 3.86
CA ALA A 79 -9.61 3.28 3.56
C ALA A 79 -8.93 1.91 3.36
N ASP A 80 -9.61 0.94 2.74
CA ASP A 80 -8.98 -0.35 2.45
C ASP A 80 -7.94 -0.25 1.33
N SER A 81 -6.70 -0.64 1.61
CA SER A 81 -5.58 -0.57 0.65
C SER A 81 -5.87 -1.25 -0.68
N LEU A 82 -6.45 -2.46 -0.64
CA LEU A 82 -6.67 -3.24 -1.84
C LEU A 82 -7.72 -2.58 -2.75
N HIS A 83 -8.89 -2.25 -2.22
CA HIS A 83 -10.01 -1.80 -3.04
C HIS A 83 -10.00 -0.29 -3.31
N LEU A 84 -9.54 0.52 -2.35
CA LEU A 84 -9.48 1.98 -2.53
C LEU A 84 -8.20 2.39 -3.25
N LEU A 85 -7.04 2.02 -2.72
CA LEU A 85 -5.76 2.57 -3.19
C LEU A 85 -5.24 1.83 -4.42
N GLU A 86 -5.11 0.50 -4.32
CA GLU A 86 -4.46 -0.33 -5.33
C GLU A 86 -5.36 -0.55 -6.55
N LEU A 87 -6.50 -1.22 -6.38
CA LEU A 87 -7.46 -1.50 -7.45
C LEU A 87 -8.33 -0.29 -7.82
N GLY A 88 -8.40 0.71 -6.93
CA GLY A 88 -9.22 1.90 -7.11
C GLY A 88 -8.44 3.05 -7.75
N VAL A 89 -7.52 3.66 -7.01
CA VAL A 89 -6.80 4.88 -7.44
C VAL A 89 -5.61 4.56 -8.36
N MET A 90 -4.67 3.71 -7.91
CA MET A 90 -3.44 3.40 -8.64
C MET A 90 -3.75 2.73 -9.99
N LYS A 91 -4.62 1.71 -9.97
CA LYS A 91 -5.09 1.07 -11.21
C LYS A 91 -5.70 2.07 -12.18
N ARG A 92 -6.51 3.01 -11.68
CA ARG A 92 -7.16 4.05 -12.50
C ARG A 92 -6.14 4.99 -13.12
N LEU A 93 -5.14 5.46 -12.36
CA LEU A 93 -4.06 6.29 -12.88
C LEU A 93 -3.26 5.57 -13.98
N LEU A 94 -2.74 4.37 -13.69
CA LEU A 94 -1.87 3.66 -14.64
C LEU A 94 -2.63 3.23 -15.91
N THR A 95 -3.88 2.77 -15.77
CA THR A 95 -4.74 2.47 -16.93
C THR A 95 -5.12 3.75 -17.70
N GLY A 96 -5.29 4.86 -16.99
CA GLY A 96 -5.51 6.19 -17.57
C GLY A 96 -4.34 6.61 -18.46
N TRP A 97 -3.12 6.57 -17.94
CA TRP A 97 -1.92 6.94 -18.68
C TRP A 97 -1.62 5.98 -19.85
N ARG A 98 -1.96 4.69 -19.72
CA ARG A 98 -1.79 3.71 -20.81
C ARG A 98 -2.82 3.88 -21.93
N ASP A 99 -4.10 3.93 -21.57
CA ASP A 99 -5.19 3.81 -22.56
C ASP A 99 -5.77 5.17 -22.98
N GLY A 100 -5.60 6.21 -22.17
CA GLY A 100 -6.29 7.50 -22.29
C GLY A 100 -7.68 7.51 -21.64
N SER A 101 -7.94 6.60 -20.69
CA SER A 101 -9.24 6.48 -20.02
C SER A 101 -9.52 7.59 -18.99
N LEU A 102 -8.53 8.43 -18.69
CA LEU A 102 -8.64 9.65 -17.88
C LEU A 102 -8.55 10.93 -18.73
N GLY A 103 -8.99 10.84 -19.98
CA GLY A 103 -8.68 11.83 -21.00
C GLY A 103 -7.32 11.59 -21.66
N TYR A 104 -7.00 12.42 -22.64
CA TYR A 104 -5.72 12.35 -23.36
C TYR A 104 -4.58 13.09 -22.62
N GLU A 105 -4.89 13.88 -21.59
CA GLU A 105 -3.89 14.50 -20.71
C GLU A 105 -3.09 13.39 -20.00
N GLY A 106 -1.79 13.33 -20.27
CA GLY A 106 -0.90 12.31 -19.70
C GLY A 106 -1.00 10.93 -20.32
N LYS A 107 -1.70 10.76 -21.45
CA LYS A 107 -1.63 9.52 -22.21
C LYS A 107 -0.22 9.32 -22.77
N LEU A 108 0.38 8.18 -22.45
CA LEU A 108 1.71 7.82 -22.92
C LEU A 108 1.66 7.35 -24.38
N SER A 109 2.74 7.63 -25.11
CA SER A 109 2.94 7.06 -26.44
C SER A 109 3.18 5.55 -26.35
N ALA A 110 2.93 4.82 -27.44
CA ALA A 110 3.19 3.37 -27.48
C ALA A 110 4.66 3.04 -27.14
N LEU A 111 5.61 3.86 -27.58
CA LEU A 111 7.02 3.72 -27.23
C LEU A 111 7.27 3.88 -25.73
N LYS A 112 6.72 4.94 -25.10
CA LYS A 112 6.84 5.16 -23.65
C LYS A 112 6.17 4.04 -22.85
N ILE A 113 5.03 3.52 -23.32
CA ILE A 113 4.35 2.38 -22.68
C ILE A 113 5.24 1.13 -22.70
N GLN A 114 5.86 0.83 -23.84
CA GLN A 114 6.76 -0.31 -23.97
C GLN A 114 7.97 -0.15 -23.04
N GLN A 115 8.63 1.01 -23.06
CA GLN A 115 9.80 1.30 -22.22
C GLN A 115 9.46 1.21 -20.72
N LEU A 116 8.32 1.78 -20.30
CA LEU A 116 7.84 1.68 -18.92
C LEU A 116 7.52 0.22 -18.56
N SER A 117 6.93 -0.55 -19.47
CA SER A 117 6.66 -1.97 -19.27
C SER A 117 7.94 -2.77 -19.03
N ASP A 118 8.97 -2.53 -19.84
CA ASP A 118 10.27 -3.19 -19.71
C ASP A 118 10.95 -2.79 -18.40
N ALA A 119 10.91 -1.51 -18.03
CA ALA A 119 11.42 -1.03 -16.74
C ALA A 119 10.73 -1.70 -15.54
N VAL A 120 9.41 -1.86 -15.59
CA VAL A 120 8.64 -2.52 -14.53
C VAL A 120 8.99 -4.01 -14.39
N VAL A 121 9.13 -4.73 -15.50
CA VAL A 121 9.44 -6.16 -15.50
C VAL A 121 10.85 -6.44 -14.99
N ASN A 122 11.79 -5.52 -15.25
CA ASN A 122 13.19 -5.66 -14.83
C ASN A 122 13.44 -5.33 -13.35
N VAL A 123 12.44 -4.88 -12.60
CA VAL A 123 12.60 -4.59 -11.17
C VAL A 123 12.71 -5.90 -10.38
N GLU A 124 13.84 -6.06 -9.69
CA GLU A 124 14.01 -7.13 -8.71
C GLU A 124 13.56 -6.68 -7.32
N LEU A 125 12.63 -7.44 -6.73
CA LEU A 125 12.09 -7.16 -5.41
C LEU A 125 12.67 -8.14 -4.37
N PRO A 126 12.82 -7.68 -3.11
CA PRO A 126 13.32 -8.53 -2.03
C PRO A 126 12.37 -9.69 -1.75
N LYS A 127 12.87 -10.70 -1.04
CA LYS A 127 12.21 -11.99 -0.79
C LYS A 127 10.84 -11.88 -0.14
N GLU A 128 10.62 -10.85 0.69
CA GLU A 128 9.34 -10.54 1.35
C GLU A 128 8.24 -10.16 0.34
N ILE A 129 8.62 -9.73 -0.86
CA ILE A 129 7.69 -9.42 -1.95
C ILE A 129 7.70 -10.57 -2.97
N HIS A 130 6.88 -11.58 -2.70
CA HIS A 130 6.92 -12.87 -3.42
C HIS A 130 6.51 -12.79 -4.90
N ARG A 131 5.77 -11.77 -5.33
CA ARG A 131 5.23 -11.68 -6.68
C ARG A 131 6.05 -10.70 -7.52
N LYS A 132 6.63 -11.21 -8.61
CA LYS A 132 7.28 -10.38 -9.63
C LYS A 132 6.26 -9.48 -10.33
N MET A 133 6.74 -8.32 -10.77
CA MET A 133 5.96 -7.42 -11.60
C MET A 133 5.81 -8.00 -13.01
N ARG A 134 4.62 -7.81 -13.59
CA ARG A 134 4.38 -8.09 -15.02
C ARG A 134 4.30 -6.79 -15.80
N GLY A 135 4.36 -6.89 -17.13
CA GLY A 135 4.27 -5.74 -18.03
C GLY A 135 2.92 -5.03 -18.00
N LEU A 136 2.90 -3.85 -18.64
CA LEU A 136 1.70 -3.00 -18.77
C LEU A 136 0.69 -3.56 -19.78
N ASP A 137 1.05 -4.53 -20.60
CA ASP A 137 0.17 -5.25 -21.51
C ASP A 137 -0.92 -6.06 -20.75
N CYS A 138 -0.59 -6.52 -19.54
CA CYS A 138 -1.45 -7.41 -18.76
C CYS A 138 -2.03 -6.76 -17.48
N LEU A 139 -2.13 -5.43 -17.41
CA LEU A 139 -2.71 -4.71 -16.23
C LEU A 139 -4.09 -5.23 -15.82
N ALA A 140 -4.90 -5.69 -16.77
CA ALA A 140 -6.22 -6.28 -16.51
C ALA A 140 -6.13 -7.52 -15.58
N PHE A 141 -4.99 -8.22 -15.61
CA PHE A 141 -4.74 -9.46 -14.88
C PHE A 141 -3.81 -9.28 -13.67
N TRP A 142 -3.27 -8.07 -13.43
CA TRP A 142 -2.49 -7.77 -12.24
C TRP A 142 -3.29 -8.10 -10.97
N LYS A 143 -2.65 -8.82 -10.04
CA LYS A 143 -3.21 -9.13 -8.73
C LYS A 143 -3.04 -7.91 -7.81
N GLY A 144 -3.83 -7.87 -6.74
CA GLY A 144 -3.69 -6.83 -5.71
C GLY A 144 -2.23 -6.64 -5.28
N THR A 145 -1.52 -7.74 -4.99
CA THR A 145 -0.12 -7.66 -4.52
C THR A 145 0.84 -7.01 -5.53
N GLU A 146 0.56 -7.07 -6.84
CA GLU A 146 1.36 -6.33 -7.84
C GLU A 146 1.04 -4.84 -7.80
N TRP A 147 -0.24 -4.47 -7.68
CA TRP A 147 -0.63 -3.08 -7.48
C TRP A 147 -0.06 -2.50 -6.18
N HIS A 148 -0.03 -3.31 -5.11
CA HIS A 148 0.60 -2.96 -3.84
C HIS A 148 2.09 -2.66 -4.02
N SER A 149 2.82 -3.59 -4.64
CA SER A 149 4.26 -3.42 -4.91
C SER A 149 4.54 -2.23 -5.82
N PHE A 150 3.69 -2.04 -6.83
CA PHE A 150 3.80 -0.92 -7.74
C PHE A 150 3.66 0.40 -6.98
N LEU A 151 2.54 0.60 -6.28
CA LEU A 151 2.25 1.85 -5.57
C LEU A 151 3.26 2.18 -4.47
N ASN A 152 3.72 1.19 -3.70
CA ASN A 152 4.54 1.45 -2.51
C ASN A 152 6.05 1.48 -2.79
N TYR A 153 6.50 0.93 -3.92
CA TYR A 153 7.94 0.75 -4.19
C TYR A 153 8.32 1.04 -5.64
N VAL A 154 7.67 0.41 -6.62
CA VAL A 154 8.17 0.45 -8.01
C VAL A 154 7.88 1.79 -8.69
N SER A 155 6.67 2.31 -8.53
CA SER A 155 6.14 3.45 -9.28
C SER A 155 6.97 4.72 -9.11
N ILE A 156 7.50 4.95 -7.92
CA ILE A 156 8.27 6.16 -7.62
C ILE A 156 9.51 6.26 -8.50
N VAL A 157 10.16 5.13 -8.80
CA VAL A 157 11.38 5.10 -9.61
C VAL A 157 11.03 5.07 -11.08
N VAL A 158 10.21 4.09 -11.49
CA VAL A 158 9.98 3.86 -12.92
C VAL A 158 9.20 5.00 -13.56
N LEU A 159 8.23 5.63 -12.87
CA LEU A 159 7.41 6.67 -13.51
C LEU A 159 8.19 7.95 -13.80
N LYS A 160 9.24 8.25 -13.03
CA LYS A 160 9.92 9.56 -13.01
C LYS A 160 10.38 10.03 -14.39
N ASP A 161 10.85 9.12 -15.23
CA ASP A 161 11.40 9.46 -16.54
C ASP A 161 10.40 9.21 -17.70
N PHE A 162 9.25 8.56 -17.42
CA PHE A 162 8.27 8.21 -18.46
C PHE A 162 7.06 9.13 -18.49
N ILE A 163 6.58 9.63 -17.34
CA ILE A 163 5.47 10.58 -17.27
C ILE A 163 5.96 12.01 -17.12
N ASP A 164 5.14 12.98 -17.53
CA ASP A 164 5.53 14.39 -17.47
C ASP A 164 5.70 14.87 -16.01
N GLU A 165 6.60 15.83 -15.79
CA GLU A 165 6.95 16.32 -14.46
C GLU A 165 5.74 16.79 -13.63
N LYS A 166 4.76 17.42 -14.29
CA LYS A 166 3.48 17.84 -13.71
C LYS A 166 2.71 16.64 -13.14
N LEU A 167 2.64 15.54 -13.89
CA LEU A 167 1.94 14.32 -13.51
C LEU A 167 2.70 13.56 -12.43
N TYR A 168 4.03 13.50 -12.54
CA TYR A 168 4.88 12.89 -11.53
C TYR A 168 4.77 13.63 -10.19
N SER A 169 4.84 14.96 -10.21
CA SER A 169 4.67 15.79 -9.02
C SER A 169 3.29 15.61 -8.37
N HIS A 170 2.25 15.45 -9.19
CA HIS A 170 0.91 15.10 -8.69
C HIS A 170 0.87 13.70 -8.08
N PHE A 171 1.45 12.70 -8.74
CA PHE A 171 1.56 11.34 -8.24
C PHE A 171 2.32 11.25 -6.91
N LEU A 172 3.35 12.07 -6.71
CA LEU A 172 4.10 12.14 -5.46
C LEU A 172 3.21 12.46 -4.26
N LEU A 173 2.17 13.29 -4.43
CA LEU A 173 1.23 13.59 -3.35
C LEU A 173 0.54 12.31 -2.84
N LEU A 174 0.05 11.47 -3.75
CA LEU A 174 -0.56 10.18 -3.42
C LEU A 174 0.45 9.24 -2.79
N PHE A 175 1.62 9.06 -3.42
CA PHE A 175 2.66 8.16 -2.95
C PHE A 175 3.06 8.45 -1.50
N ILE A 176 3.33 9.72 -1.19
CA ILE A 176 3.77 10.15 0.13
C ILE A 176 2.65 9.99 1.16
N ALA A 177 1.41 10.38 0.83
CA ALA A 177 0.28 10.24 1.73
C ALA A 177 0.00 8.77 2.09
N VAL A 178 0.03 7.87 1.09
CA VAL A 178 -0.15 6.42 1.28
C VAL A 178 0.98 5.84 2.11
N ARG A 179 2.24 6.22 1.85
CA ARG A 179 3.41 5.78 2.64
C ARG A 179 3.28 6.15 4.11
N ILE A 180 2.91 7.40 4.40
CA ILE A 180 2.69 7.88 5.78
C ILE A 180 1.57 7.08 6.46
N CYS A 181 0.47 6.84 5.75
CA CYS A 181 -0.67 6.09 6.30
C CYS A 181 -0.42 4.58 6.44
N SER A 182 0.62 4.03 5.81
CA SER A 182 0.87 2.58 5.75
C SER A 182 1.80 2.04 6.83
N SER A 183 2.37 2.91 7.68
CA SER A 183 3.22 2.48 8.79
C SER A 183 2.98 3.32 10.03
N GLU A 184 2.85 2.66 11.20
CA GLU A 184 2.76 3.34 12.50
C GLU A 184 3.97 4.24 12.77
N TYR A 185 5.14 3.92 12.20
CA TYR A 185 6.34 4.74 12.34
C TYR A 185 6.14 6.19 11.87
N PHE A 186 5.30 6.38 10.84
CA PHE A 186 5.03 7.70 10.26
C PHE A 186 3.76 8.36 10.80
N LYS A 187 3.09 7.78 11.81
CA LYS A 187 1.82 8.26 12.36
C LYS A 187 1.84 9.73 12.80
N LYS A 188 2.98 10.24 13.27
CA LYS A 188 3.15 11.66 13.63
C LYS A 188 2.91 12.63 12.46
N TRP A 189 2.98 12.14 11.23
CA TRP A 189 2.80 12.94 10.00
C TRP A 189 1.42 12.77 9.37
N LEU A 190 0.44 12.19 10.06
CA LEU A 190 -0.91 11.99 9.51
C LEU A 190 -1.59 13.30 9.09
N SER A 191 -1.32 14.43 9.78
CA SER A 191 -1.80 15.75 9.36
C SER A 191 -1.26 16.16 7.98
N LEU A 192 0.01 15.86 7.71
CA LEU A 192 0.61 16.07 6.39
C LEU A 192 -0.04 15.15 5.35
N ALA A 193 -0.28 13.88 5.68
CA ALA A 193 -0.96 12.95 4.77
C ALA A 193 -2.36 13.45 4.38
N GLN A 194 -3.12 14.04 5.31
CA GLN A 194 -4.43 14.62 5.04
C GLN A 194 -4.32 15.74 3.98
N ILE A 195 -3.42 16.69 4.21
CA ILE A 195 -3.16 17.80 3.27
C ILE A 195 -2.74 17.28 1.89
N LEU A 196 -1.92 16.23 1.84
CA LEU A 196 -1.44 15.64 0.59
C LEU A 196 -2.57 14.94 -0.19
N PHE A 197 -3.48 14.24 0.49
CA PHE A 197 -4.66 13.66 -0.16
C PHE A 197 -5.60 14.73 -0.72
N GLU A 198 -5.86 15.80 0.05
CA GLU A 198 -6.68 16.93 -0.40
C GLU A 198 -6.08 17.60 -1.64
N LYS A 199 -4.78 17.93 -1.58
CA LYS A 199 -4.03 18.47 -2.74
C LYS A 199 -4.01 17.51 -3.92
N PHE A 200 -3.95 16.20 -3.68
CA PHE A 200 -4.02 15.21 -4.74
C PHE A 200 -5.39 15.25 -5.44
N ILE A 201 -6.50 15.31 -4.69
CA ILE A 201 -7.84 15.39 -5.28
C ILE A 201 -8.01 16.72 -6.06
N GLU A 202 -7.61 17.84 -5.48
CA GLU A 202 -7.64 19.15 -6.16
C GLU A 202 -6.81 19.15 -7.46
N GLY A 203 -5.60 18.58 -7.40
CA GLY A 203 -4.75 18.41 -8.58
C GLY A 203 -5.37 17.46 -9.60
N PHE A 204 -6.03 16.39 -9.14
CA PHE A 204 -6.69 15.41 -10.00
C PHE A 204 -7.80 16.07 -10.81
N ILE A 205 -8.62 16.93 -10.17
CA ILE A 205 -9.66 17.72 -10.84
C ILE A 205 -9.05 18.61 -11.93
N LYS A 206 -7.97 19.33 -11.60
CA LYS A 206 -7.31 20.26 -12.54
C LYS A 206 -6.63 19.56 -13.71
N ILE A 207 -6.09 18.36 -13.50
CA ILE A 207 -5.33 17.61 -14.50
C ILE A 207 -6.27 16.80 -15.39
N TYR A 208 -7.14 16.00 -14.77
CA TYR A 208 -7.94 15.01 -15.50
C TYR A 208 -9.36 15.47 -15.76
N GLY A 209 -9.91 16.35 -14.93
CA GLY A 209 -11.29 16.82 -15.00
C GLY A 209 -12.16 16.30 -13.85
N GLU A 210 -13.14 17.10 -13.46
CA GLU A 210 -14.10 16.78 -12.40
C GLU A 210 -14.94 15.54 -12.71
N GLU A 211 -15.19 15.27 -13.99
CA GLU A 211 -15.92 14.11 -14.48
C GLU A 211 -15.22 12.78 -14.15
N PHE A 212 -13.95 12.81 -13.77
CA PHE A 212 -13.20 11.61 -13.41
C PHE A 212 -13.06 11.40 -11.90
N VAL A 213 -13.63 12.27 -11.05
CA VAL A 213 -13.60 12.17 -9.58
C VAL A 213 -14.65 11.18 -9.09
N THR A 214 -14.38 9.89 -9.32
CA THR A 214 -15.22 8.79 -8.81
C THR A 214 -15.16 8.69 -7.28
N SER A 215 -16.05 7.88 -6.68
CA SER A 215 -16.04 7.63 -5.24
C SER A 215 -14.67 7.20 -4.69
N ASN A 216 -13.85 6.46 -5.46
CA ASN A 216 -12.51 6.08 -5.01
C ASN A 216 -11.55 7.28 -4.91
N ILE A 217 -11.63 8.25 -5.82
CA ILE A 217 -10.81 9.47 -5.73
C ILE A 217 -11.27 10.31 -4.52
N HIS A 218 -12.58 10.52 -4.39
CA HIS A 218 -13.15 11.29 -3.30
C HIS A 218 -12.86 10.68 -1.91
N ASN A 219 -12.98 9.35 -1.77
CA ASN A 219 -12.73 8.68 -0.50
C ASN A 219 -11.28 8.80 0.02
N LEU A 220 -10.33 9.30 -0.77
CA LEU A 220 -8.99 9.65 -0.29
C LEU A 220 -9.04 10.71 0.82
N GLU A 221 -10.02 11.63 0.78
CA GLU A 221 -10.25 12.64 1.82
C GLU A 221 -10.53 12.03 3.21
N HIS A 222 -10.98 10.76 3.23
CA HIS A 222 -11.40 10.08 4.45
C HIS A 222 -10.38 9.05 4.96
N VAL A 223 -9.27 8.87 4.25
CA VAL A 223 -8.26 7.85 4.58
C VAL A 223 -7.65 8.07 5.96
N VAL A 224 -7.22 9.30 6.25
CA VAL A 224 -6.55 9.61 7.52
C VAL A 224 -7.49 9.42 8.70
N GLY A 225 -8.78 9.74 8.56
CA GLY A 225 -9.77 9.54 9.62
C GLY A 225 -9.92 8.06 10.02
N ASP A 226 -9.90 7.15 9.03
CA ASP A 226 -9.91 5.71 9.30
C ASP A 226 -8.59 5.25 9.94
N VAL A 227 -7.44 5.74 9.44
CA VAL A 227 -6.12 5.39 9.97
C VAL A 227 -5.92 5.87 11.41
N GLN A 228 -6.41 7.06 11.75
CA GLN A 228 -6.41 7.57 13.11
C GLN A 228 -7.21 6.69 14.07
N ARG A 229 -8.32 6.09 13.59
CA ARG A 229 -9.22 5.29 14.40
C ARG A 229 -8.75 3.84 14.58
N PHE A 230 -8.20 3.24 13.54
CA PHE A 230 -7.94 1.80 13.49
C PHE A 230 -6.46 1.41 13.34
N GLY A 231 -5.56 2.39 13.22
CA GLY A 231 -4.14 2.18 12.92
C GLY A 231 -3.87 2.23 11.42
N SER A 232 -2.63 1.93 11.04
CA SER A 232 -2.12 2.03 9.67
C SER A 232 -2.96 1.27 8.65
N LEU A 233 -2.82 1.62 7.37
CA LEU A 233 -3.49 0.94 6.26
C LEU A 233 -3.28 -0.59 6.23
N SER A 234 -2.18 -1.08 6.83
CA SER A 234 -1.92 -2.51 7.04
C SER A 234 -2.85 -3.16 8.06
N SER A 235 -3.25 -2.46 9.14
CA SER A 235 -4.12 -2.99 10.19
C SER A 235 -5.58 -3.13 9.74
N ILE A 236 -6.01 -2.29 8.78
CA ILE A 236 -7.38 -2.27 8.23
C ILE A 236 -7.52 -2.94 6.86
N SER A 237 -6.51 -3.70 6.45
CA SER A 237 -6.48 -4.29 5.12
C SER A 237 -7.45 -5.46 4.94
N ALA A 238 -8.08 -5.53 3.76
CA ALA A 238 -8.90 -6.66 3.34
C ALA A 238 -8.09 -7.91 2.93
N TYR A 239 -6.75 -7.82 2.78
CA TYR A 239 -5.92 -8.93 2.30
C TYR A 239 -6.11 -10.25 3.07
N PRO A 240 -6.06 -10.27 4.42
CA PRO A 240 -6.28 -11.51 5.18
C PRO A 240 -7.65 -12.14 4.91
N PHE A 241 -8.68 -11.31 4.75
CA PHE A 241 -10.05 -11.75 4.48
C PHE A 241 -10.19 -12.32 3.07
N GLU A 242 -9.60 -11.69 2.06
CA GLU A 242 -9.57 -12.21 0.68
C GLU A 242 -8.81 -13.54 0.59
N SER A 243 -7.66 -13.63 1.28
CA SER A 243 -6.90 -14.88 1.39
C SER A 243 -7.72 -16.00 2.05
N TYR A 244 -8.45 -15.69 3.13
CA TYR A 244 -9.29 -16.67 3.80
C TYR A 244 -10.50 -17.08 2.94
N LEU A 245 -11.16 -16.13 2.28
CA LEU A 245 -12.25 -16.40 1.33
C LEU A 245 -11.81 -17.30 0.18
N PHE A 246 -10.59 -17.12 -0.31
CA PHE A 246 -10.00 -18.02 -1.31
C PHE A 246 -9.85 -19.45 -0.77
N GLN A 247 -9.44 -19.63 0.49
CA GLN A 247 -9.39 -20.97 1.10
C GLN A 247 -10.78 -21.57 1.26
N LEU A 248 -11.78 -20.79 1.68
CA LEU A 248 -13.16 -21.27 1.79
C LEU A 248 -13.71 -21.74 0.44
N LYS A 249 -13.41 -21.02 -0.65
CA LYS A 249 -13.81 -21.43 -2.01
C LYS A 249 -13.25 -22.80 -2.40
N LYS A 250 -12.03 -23.15 -1.96
CA LYS A 250 -11.44 -24.48 -2.21
C LYS A 250 -12.16 -25.63 -1.48
N TYR A 251 -12.93 -25.33 -0.44
CA TYR A 251 -13.72 -26.35 0.26
C TYR A 251 -14.97 -26.75 -0.51
N VAL A 252 -15.41 -25.92 -1.47
CA VAL A 252 -16.53 -26.20 -2.35
C VAL A 252 -16.00 -26.95 -3.58
N ARG A 253 -16.36 -28.22 -3.72
CA ARG A 253 -16.00 -29.05 -4.89
C ARG A 253 -17.05 -29.01 -6.00
N GLN A 254 -18.33 -28.88 -5.62
CA GLN A 254 -19.47 -28.87 -6.53
C GLN A 254 -20.55 -27.91 -6.04
N GLY A 255 -21.47 -27.50 -6.92
CA GLY A 255 -22.55 -26.54 -6.59
C GLY A 255 -23.62 -27.08 -5.63
N LYS A 256 -23.65 -28.39 -5.35
CA LYS A 256 -24.64 -29.01 -4.45
C LYS A 256 -24.21 -28.89 -3.00
N ASN A 257 -25.05 -28.34 -2.13
CA ASN A 257 -24.82 -28.24 -0.68
C ASN A 257 -23.51 -27.50 -0.32
N CYS A 258 -23.20 -26.39 -1.01
CA CYS A 258 -21.96 -25.63 -0.82
C CYS A 258 -21.68 -25.27 0.64
N LEU A 259 -22.71 -24.81 1.38
CA LEU A 259 -22.55 -24.46 2.80
C LEU A 259 -22.19 -25.68 3.65
N GLN A 260 -22.85 -26.82 3.43
CA GLN A 260 -22.56 -28.06 4.16
C GLN A 260 -21.14 -28.56 3.86
N GLN A 261 -20.68 -28.47 2.61
CA GLN A 261 -19.31 -28.84 2.24
C GLN A 261 -18.28 -28.01 3.01
N VAL A 262 -18.49 -26.68 3.06
CA VAL A 262 -17.61 -25.77 3.81
C VAL A 262 -17.65 -26.08 5.31
N ALA A 263 -18.85 -26.21 5.89
CA ALA A 263 -19.03 -26.48 7.32
C ALA A 263 -18.35 -27.80 7.73
N ASN A 264 -18.61 -28.88 7.00
CA ASN A 264 -17.99 -30.19 7.26
C ASN A 264 -16.46 -30.11 7.17
N ARG A 265 -15.90 -29.40 6.18
CA ARG A 265 -14.45 -29.27 6.02
C ARG A 265 -13.79 -28.47 7.15
N ILE A 266 -14.46 -27.43 7.65
CA ILE A 266 -13.99 -26.67 8.82
C ILE A 266 -14.01 -27.56 10.07
N LEU A 267 -15.07 -28.35 10.26
CA LEU A 267 -15.17 -29.31 11.36
C LEU A 267 -14.10 -30.41 11.30
N GLU A 268 -13.76 -30.90 10.11
CA GLU A 268 -12.65 -31.85 9.92
C GLU A 268 -11.30 -31.25 10.36
N LYS A 269 -11.01 -30.01 9.95
CA LYS A 269 -9.72 -29.33 10.26
C LYS A 269 -9.55 -28.98 11.73
N THR A 270 -10.65 -28.68 12.44
CA THR A 270 -10.59 -28.35 13.87
C THR A 270 -10.33 -29.58 14.75
N ARG A 271 -10.61 -30.80 14.25
CA ARG A 271 -10.33 -32.06 14.96
C ARG A 271 -8.85 -32.47 14.92
N PHE A 272 -8.08 -31.94 13.98
CA PHE A 272 -6.63 -32.15 13.89
C PHE A 272 -5.93 -30.80 13.93
N PRO A 273 -5.86 -30.14 15.11
CA PRO A 273 -5.18 -28.87 15.23
C PRO A 273 -3.71 -29.07 14.82
N PHE A 274 -3.26 -28.30 13.83
CA PHE A 274 -1.84 -28.11 13.62
C PHE A 274 -1.28 -27.45 14.90
N ASN A 275 -0.29 -28.07 15.53
CA ASN A 275 0.46 -27.43 16.60
C ASN A 275 1.12 -26.17 16.03
N ILE A 276 0.50 -25.02 16.26
CA ILE A 276 1.13 -23.72 16.04
C ILE A 276 2.06 -23.56 17.24
N ASN A 277 3.32 -23.94 17.06
CA ASN A 277 4.36 -23.62 18.04
C ASN A 277 4.46 -22.10 18.12
N ASN A 278 3.87 -21.50 19.16
CA ASN A 278 4.11 -20.12 19.57
C ASN A 278 5.50 -20.01 20.21
N ALA A 279 6.53 -20.50 19.53
CA ALA A 279 7.91 -20.29 19.97
C ALA A 279 8.21 -18.79 19.85
N ARG A 280 8.83 -18.22 20.88
CA ARG A 280 9.39 -16.86 20.80
C ARG A 280 10.41 -16.84 19.66
N PHE A 281 10.35 -15.82 18.81
CA PHE A 281 11.32 -15.62 17.76
C PHE A 281 12.72 -15.45 18.39
N VAL A 282 13.72 -16.15 17.84
CA VAL A 282 15.12 -16.02 18.23
C VAL A 282 15.91 -15.67 16.98
N PRO A 283 16.68 -14.55 16.98
CA PRO A 283 17.54 -14.21 15.86
C PRO A 283 18.48 -15.34 15.51
N ASN A 284 18.69 -15.59 14.23
CA ASN A 284 19.48 -16.73 13.79
C ASN A 284 20.24 -16.46 12.50
N ILE A 285 21.40 -17.10 12.37
CA ILE A 285 22.26 -17.02 11.18
C ILE A 285 22.22 -18.37 10.46
N ILE A 286 21.90 -18.34 9.18
CA ILE A 286 21.87 -19.53 8.32
C ILE A 286 22.93 -19.34 7.23
N LYS A 287 23.96 -20.19 7.22
CA LYS A 287 24.98 -20.23 6.18
C LYS A 287 24.81 -21.47 5.31
N ARG A 288 24.65 -21.30 4.00
CA ARG A 288 24.48 -22.38 3.01
C ARG A 288 25.36 -22.09 1.78
N GLY A 289 26.55 -22.68 1.75
CA GLY A 289 27.57 -22.33 0.75
C GLY A 289 27.92 -20.84 0.87
N ASN A 290 27.79 -20.09 -0.23
CA ASN A 290 28.05 -18.65 -0.25
C ASN A 290 26.89 -17.79 0.27
N LEU A 291 25.70 -18.37 0.47
CA LEU A 291 24.55 -17.64 1.01
C LEU A 291 24.69 -17.49 2.52
N VAL A 292 24.67 -16.25 2.99
CA VAL A 292 24.58 -15.91 4.41
C VAL A 292 23.26 -15.18 4.62
N GLN A 293 22.42 -15.73 5.49
CA GLN A 293 21.12 -15.19 5.85
C GLN A 293 21.09 -14.92 7.35
N CYS A 294 20.53 -13.78 7.73
CA CYS A 294 20.31 -13.35 9.10
C CYS A 294 18.81 -13.07 9.30
N GLU A 295 18.18 -13.85 10.16
CA GLU A 295 16.82 -13.58 10.64
C GLU A 295 16.95 -12.61 11.82
N VAL A 296 16.60 -11.34 11.59
CA VAL A 296 16.84 -10.25 12.56
C VAL A 296 15.71 -10.19 13.59
N ARG A 297 14.46 -10.19 13.10
CA ARG A 297 13.22 -10.20 13.90
C ARG A 297 12.09 -10.80 13.08
N GLN A 298 10.93 -11.03 13.71
CA GLN A 298 9.76 -11.52 12.99
C GLN A 298 9.41 -10.58 11.82
N GLY A 299 9.43 -11.12 10.60
CA GLY A 299 9.14 -10.35 9.38
C GLY A 299 10.32 -9.55 8.80
N LEU A 300 11.52 -9.65 9.37
CA LEU A 300 12.74 -9.04 8.82
C LEU A 300 13.86 -10.09 8.67
N GLU A 301 14.18 -10.40 7.42
CA GLU A 301 15.30 -11.25 7.02
C GLU A 301 16.22 -10.46 6.09
N ILE A 302 17.53 -10.50 6.34
CA ILE A 302 18.54 -9.90 5.47
C ILE A 302 19.50 -11.00 5.04
N ASN A 303 19.93 -10.99 3.79
CA ASN A 303 20.93 -11.94 3.31
C ASN A 303 21.91 -11.25 2.36
N ASN A 304 22.98 -11.93 1.98
CA ASN A 304 24.03 -11.35 1.12
C ASN A 304 23.71 -11.37 -0.40
N VAL A 305 22.47 -11.68 -0.81
CA VAL A 305 22.00 -11.49 -2.19
C VAL A 305 21.65 -10.03 -2.41
N PHE A 306 22.10 -9.45 -3.52
CA PHE A 306 22.03 -8.00 -3.79
C PHE A 306 20.68 -7.35 -3.44
N LYS A 307 19.57 -7.88 -3.92
CA LYS A 307 18.23 -7.29 -3.70
C LYS A 307 17.74 -7.40 -2.24
N ASP A 308 18.37 -8.26 -1.44
CA ASP A 308 17.99 -8.61 -0.08
C ASP A 308 19.03 -8.14 0.97
N SER A 309 20.12 -7.52 0.53
CA SER A 309 21.27 -7.20 1.37
C SER A 309 21.28 -5.80 1.96
N TRP A 310 20.26 -4.99 1.72
CA TRP A 310 20.29 -3.58 2.09
C TRP A 310 19.38 -3.26 3.26
N PHE A 311 19.91 -2.54 4.25
CA PHE A 311 19.17 -2.09 5.42
C PHE A 311 19.58 -0.68 5.85
N LEU A 312 18.72 -0.06 6.65
CA LEU A 312 18.92 1.25 7.27
C LEU A 312 19.24 1.06 8.76
N THR A 313 20.26 1.76 9.26
CA THR A 313 20.53 1.81 10.70
C THR A 313 19.74 2.92 11.41
N LYS A 314 19.66 2.87 12.74
CA LYS A 314 19.08 3.94 13.58
C LYS A 314 19.83 5.28 13.45
N GLU A 315 21.10 5.24 13.07
CA GLU A 315 21.95 6.40 12.74
C GLU A 315 21.81 6.86 11.28
N PHE A 316 20.86 6.29 10.54
CA PHE A 316 20.54 6.62 9.15
C PHE A 316 21.64 6.27 8.13
N GLU A 317 22.48 5.27 8.44
CA GLU A 317 23.41 4.69 7.46
C GLU A 317 22.69 3.65 6.59
N ILE A 318 22.84 3.73 5.27
CA ILE A 318 22.41 2.66 4.35
C ILE A 318 23.56 1.67 4.22
N VAL A 319 23.30 0.41 4.57
CA VAL A 319 24.33 -0.63 4.70
C VAL A 319 24.00 -1.82 3.81
N GLN A 320 25.02 -2.29 3.08
CA GLN A 320 24.99 -3.56 2.37
C GLN A 320 25.57 -4.67 3.26
N MET A 321 24.75 -5.67 3.60
CA MET A 321 25.18 -6.89 4.28
C MET A 321 26.14 -7.69 3.40
N VAL A 322 27.22 -8.16 4.04
CA VAL A 322 28.25 -9.02 3.43
C VAL A 322 28.28 -10.38 4.12
N ASP A 323 28.23 -10.40 5.47
CA ASP A 323 28.25 -11.62 6.29
C ASP A 323 27.50 -11.38 7.61
N ALA A 324 27.38 -12.40 8.44
CA ALA A 324 26.88 -12.33 9.81
C ALA A 324 27.69 -13.29 10.70
N SER A 325 27.87 -12.92 11.97
CA SER A 325 28.53 -13.74 12.98
C SER A 325 27.84 -13.59 14.33
N THR A 326 28.28 -14.40 15.29
CA THR A 326 27.85 -14.29 16.67
C THR A 326 29.05 -13.83 17.51
N ASP A 327 28.83 -12.93 18.47
CA ASP A 327 29.85 -12.52 19.43
C ASP A 327 30.04 -13.58 20.56
N PRO A 328 31.01 -13.40 21.48
CA PRO A 328 31.21 -14.33 22.60
C PRO A 328 30.01 -14.49 23.55
N ASP A 329 29.11 -13.51 23.58
CA ASP A 329 27.91 -13.48 24.44
C ASP A 329 26.67 -14.07 23.74
N ASN A 330 26.85 -14.64 22.55
CA ASN A 330 25.82 -15.18 21.66
C ASN A 330 24.90 -14.13 20.99
N ASN A 331 25.29 -12.86 20.93
CA ASN A 331 24.55 -11.85 20.18
C ASN A 331 24.85 -11.92 18.68
N VAL A 332 23.81 -11.80 17.86
CA VAL A 332 23.94 -11.80 16.40
C VAL A 332 24.44 -10.43 15.92
N LEU A 333 25.50 -10.46 15.12
CA LEU A 333 26.11 -9.30 14.48
C LEU A 333 26.02 -9.42 12.96
N VAL A 334 25.60 -8.35 12.30
CA VAL A 334 25.60 -8.24 10.83
C VAL A 334 26.84 -7.47 10.39
N HIS A 335 27.62 -8.04 9.48
CA HIS A 335 28.78 -7.38 8.88
C HIS A 335 28.38 -6.75 7.56
N GLY A 336 28.62 -5.45 7.42
CA GLY A 336 28.21 -4.74 6.23
C GLY A 336 29.03 -3.50 5.90
N LYS A 337 28.88 -3.04 4.66
CA LYS A 337 29.53 -1.84 4.13
C LYS A 337 28.50 -0.73 3.98
N ALA A 338 28.72 0.39 4.66
CA ALA A 338 27.84 1.56 4.56
C ALA A 338 28.14 2.35 3.28
N LEU A 339 27.12 2.97 2.68
CA LEU A 339 27.31 3.96 1.63
C LEU A 339 28.00 5.21 2.19
N VAL A 340 28.89 5.80 1.38
CA VAL A 340 29.58 7.05 1.75
C VAL A 340 28.68 8.26 1.52
N TYR A 341 27.92 8.27 0.43
CA TYR A 341 27.08 9.39 0.03
C TYR A 341 25.68 8.92 -0.33
N GLN A 342 24.68 9.70 0.08
CA GLN A 342 23.28 9.51 -0.28
C GLN A 342 22.60 10.88 -0.41
N THR A 343 21.65 10.99 -1.33
CA THR A 343 20.89 12.22 -1.58
C THR A 343 19.40 11.96 -1.62
N ASP A 344 18.60 13.03 -1.48
CA ASP A 344 17.16 12.95 -1.73
C ASP A 344 16.89 12.58 -3.20
N PHE A 345 16.06 11.56 -3.44
CA PHE A 345 15.59 11.17 -4.77
C PHE A 345 14.56 12.17 -5.33
N PHE A 346 13.79 12.83 -4.46
CA PHE A 346 12.93 13.96 -4.79
C PHE A 346 12.89 14.96 -3.62
N LYS A 347 12.69 16.25 -3.94
CA LYS A 347 12.70 17.35 -2.94
C LYS A 347 11.31 17.92 -2.64
N LEU A 348 10.35 17.72 -3.54
CA LEU A 348 8.99 18.20 -3.45
C LEU A 348 8.01 17.01 -3.50
N PRO A 349 6.83 17.10 -2.85
CA PRO A 349 6.38 18.17 -1.94
C PRO A 349 7.17 18.23 -0.63
N ILE A 350 7.85 17.15 -0.26
CA ILE A 350 8.82 17.06 0.84
C ILE A 350 10.06 16.34 0.34
N ARG A 351 11.18 16.48 1.07
CA ARG A 351 12.39 15.71 0.80
C ARG A 351 12.16 14.22 1.03
N SER A 352 12.59 13.38 0.10
CA SER A 352 12.37 11.92 0.16
C SER A 352 13.02 11.28 1.39
N SER A 353 14.07 11.88 1.95
CA SER A 353 14.68 11.51 3.24
C SER A 353 13.72 11.54 4.43
N PHE A 354 12.62 12.30 4.40
CA PHE A 354 11.57 12.24 5.45
C PHE A 354 10.88 10.88 5.51
N LEU A 355 10.88 10.14 4.39
CA LEU A 355 10.38 8.78 4.29
C LEU A 355 11.53 7.75 4.24
N TYR A 356 12.76 8.19 4.53
CA TYR A 356 14.00 7.44 4.36
C TYR A 356 14.21 6.87 2.96
N ILE A 357 13.77 7.60 1.93
CA ILE A 357 14.00 7.24 0.53
C ILE A 357 15.19 8.03 0.02
N TYR A 358 16.18 7.31 -0.51
CA TYR A 358 17.46 7.89 -0.93
C TYR A 358 17.87 7.42 -2.32
N GLU A 359 18.61 8.27 -3.02
CA GLU A 359 19.37 7.92 -4.21
C GLU A 359 20.87 7.86 -3.86
N ALA A 360 21.56 6.80 -4.29
CA ALA A 360 22.99 6.66 -4.06
C ALA A 360 23.69 5.72 -5.06
N GLN A 361 25.02 5.88 -5.16
CA GLN A 361 25.91 5.05 -5.98
C GLN A 361 26.57 3.94 -5.17
N ILE A 362 26.63 2.75 -5.74
CA ILE A 362 27.19 1.56 -5.07
C ILE A 362 28.73 1.53 -5.11
N SER A 363 29.35 2.28 -6.01
CA SER A 363 30.81 2.33 -6.14
C SER A 363 31.51 2.89 -4.89
N HIS A 364 30.80 3.61 -4.01
CA HIS A 364 31.37 4.30 -2.86
C HIS A 364 30.88 3.68 -1.54
N LEU A 365 31.44 2.51 -1.21
CA LEU A 365 31.18 1.80 0.04
C LEU A 365 32.35 1.96 1.02
N LYS A 366 32.04 2.21 2.29
CA LYS A 366 33.01 2.22 3.40
C LYS A 366 33.57 0.81 3.63
N GLN A 367 34.63 0.73 4.45
CA GLN A 367 35.11 -0.55 4.95
C GLN A 367 34.01 -1.26 5.74
N SER A 368 34.04 -2.59 5.71
CA SER A 368 33.06 -3.41 6.42
C SER A 368 33.22 -3.24 7.92
N LYS A 369 32.12 -3.07 8.64
CA LYS A 369 32.07 -3.10 10.12
C LYS A 369 30.92 -3.99 10.59
N ALA A 370 30.96 -4.38 11.86
CA ALA A 370 29.88 -5.09 12.53
C ALA A 370 28.80 -4.10 12.99
N TYR A 371 27.53 -4.52 12.90
CA TYR A 371 26.35 -3.80 13.38
C TYR A 371 25.55 -4.75 14.27
N SER A 372 25.01 -4.23 15.38
CA SER A 372 24.04 -4.99 16.16
C SER A 372 22.75 -5.14 15.37
N ILE A 373 22.06 -6.28 15.50
CA ILE A 373 20.71 -6.44 14.96
C ILE A 373 19.72 -5.41 15.53
N GLU A 374 20.00 -4.88 16.72
CA GLU A 374 19.21 -3.83 17.37
C GLU A 374 19.39 -2.47 16.71
N ASP A 375 20.49 -2.25 15.98
CA ASP A 375 20.74 -1.01 15.24
C ASP A 375 19.95 -0.96 13.92
N ILE A 376 19.37 -2.10 13.49
CA ILE A 376 18.71 -2.24 12.20
C ILE A 376 17.27 -1.71 12.27
N LEU A 377 17.07 -0.53 11.68
CA LEU A 377 15.79 0.15 11.63
C LEU A 377 14.80 -0.52 10.66
N CYS A 378 15.21 -0.78 9.42
CA CYS A 378 14.38 -1.43 8.41
C CYS A 378 15.20 -1.98 7.23
N LYS A 379 14.60 -2.87 6.44
CA LYS A 379 15.16 -3.34 5.15
C LYS A 379 14.80 -2.38 4.02
N PHE A 380 15.61 -2.38 2.96
CA PHE A 380 15.32 -1.64 1.73
C PHE A 380 14.83 -2.55 0.60
N VAL A 381 13.91 -2.01 -0.20
CA VAL A 381 13.77 -2.35 -1.62
C VAL A 381 14.75 -1.48 -2.38
N VAL A 382 15.57 -2.08 -3.25
CA VAL A 382 16.58 -1.36 -4.03
C VAL A 382 16.27 -1.50 -5.51
N ILE A 383 16.04 -0.37 -6.19
CA ILE A 383 15.64 -0.34 -7.60
C ILE A 383 16.69 0.45 -8.40
N PRO A 384 17.22 -0.11 -9.51
CA PRO A 384 18.09 0.63 -10.42
C PRO A 384 17.35 1.84 -11.01
N TYR A 385 17.99 3.00 -11.06
CA TYR A 385 17.43 4.20 -11.68
C TYR A 385 18.20 4.61 -12.94
N ASN A 386 19.52 4.80 -12.80
CA ASN A 386 20.43 5.10 -13.92
C ASN A 386 21.66 4.20 -13.84
N VAL A 387 22.55 4.26 -14.85
CA VAL A 387 23.70 3.34 -15.05
C VAL A 387 24.46 3.01 -13.75
N ASN A 388 24.61 3.96 -12.82
CA ASN A 388 25.31 3.76 -11.54
C ASN A 388 24.48 4.08 -10.29
N ASN A 389 23.24 4.56 -10.43
CA ASN A 389 22.44 5.06 -9.30
C ASN A 389 21.30 4.10 -8.98
N TYR A 390 21.10 3.88 -7.69
CA TYR A 390 20.03 3.07 -7.15
C TYR A 390 19.19 3.90 -6.20
N VAL A 391 17.89 3.59 -6.15
CA VAL A 391 16.96 4.18 -5.20
C VAL A 391 16.66 3.15 -4.12
N TYR A 392 16.87 3.57 -2.88
CA TYR A 392 16.68 2.78 -1.67
C TYR A 392 15.37 3.21 -1.01
N ILE A 393 14.40 2.29 -0.96
CA ILE A 393 13.02 2.56 -0.50
C ILE A 393 12.71 1.64 0.69
N PRO A 394 12.41 2.16 1.88
CA PRO A 394 12.21 1.31 3.05
C PRO A 394 11.02 0.37 2.87
N LEU A 395 11.22 -0.90 3.22
CA LEU A 395 10.20 -1.94 3.23
C LEU A 395 9.32 -1.75 4.47
N LEU A 396 8.08 -1.28 4.29
CA LEU A 396 7.26 -0.70 5.37
C LEU A 396 7.00 -1.65 6.53
N HIS A 397 6.78 -2.93 6.26
CA HIS A 397 6.46 -3.91 7.30
C HIS A 397 7.69 -4.36 8.09
N THR A 398 8.89 -3.87 7.75
CA THR A 398 10.13 -4.20 8.45
C THR A 398 10.55 -3.13 9.45
N PHE A 399 9.87 -1.98 9.53
CA PHE A 399 10.16 -1.01 10.58
C PHE A 399 9.99 -1.65 11.96
N GLU A 400 10.89 -1.31 12.88
CA GLU A 400 10.71 -1.61 14.29
C GLU A 400 9.46 -0.86 14.80
N SER A 401 8.56 -1.59 15.46
CA SER A 401 7.27 -1.10 15.98
C SER A 401 7.31 -0.84 17.47
#